data_AF-A0AAV0ZFY0-F1
#
_entry.id   AF-A0AAV0ZFY0-F1
#
_cell.length_a   1.000
_cell.length_b   1.000
_cell.length_c   1.000
_cell.angle_alpha   90.00
_cell.angle_beta   90.00
_cell.angle_gamma   90.00
#
_symmetry.space_group_name_H-M   'P 1'
#
loop_
_entity.id
_entity.type
_entity.pdbx_description
1 polymer ?
#
loop_
_entity_poly.entity_id
_entity_poly.type
_entity_poly.pdbx_seq_one_letter_code
_entity_poly.pdbx_strand_id
1 'polypeptide(L)'
;MGCVNFKAKIGRFPGQQNPVTLAADTAFYVSDVEALTDVFKTMCNSIEPDGKIIKEEFKLVLFKDSQRQNLFAYRIFNLFDLKQKGKIYFADFVKVFHVFHSDTPVEA
;
A
#
# COMPACT_ATOMS: atom_id res chain seq x y z
N MET A 1 -27.40 1.43 8.72
CA MET A 1 -26.13 1.03 8.11
C MET A 1 -25.27 2.28 8.00
N GLY A 2 -24.28 2.42 8.87
CA GLY A 2 -23.48 3.64 8.97
C GLY A 2 -22.36 3.63 7.95
N CYS A 3 -22.42 4.53 6.97
CA CYS A 3 -21.28 4.87 6.15
C CYS A 3 -20.24 5.56 7.04
N VAL A 4 -19.09 4.91 7.24
CA VAL A 4 -17.93 5.53 7.87
C VAL A 4 -17.39 6.60 6.92
N ASN A 5 -17.59 7.86 7.29
CA ASN A 5 -17.03 9.01 6.60
C ASN A 5 -15.51 9.02 6.81
N PHE A 6 -14.74 8.50 5.85
CA PHE A 6 -13.27 8.54 5.82
C PHE A 6 -12.68 9.95 5.59
N LYS A 7 -13.46 11.01 5.75
CA LYS A 7 -12.98 12.39 5.65
C LYS A 7 -12.32 12.87 6.95
N ALA A 8 -11.39 12.10 7.50
CA ALA A 8 -10.36 12.70 8.33
C ALA A 8 -9.31 13.28 7.38
N LYS A 9 -8.86 14.52 7.59
CA LYS A 9 -7.77 15.12 6.81
C LYS A 9 -6.51 14.27 6.98
N ILE A 10 -6.30 13.30 6.09
CA ILE A 10 -5.16 12.40 6.19
C ILE A 10 -3.95 13.13 5.61
N GLY A 11 -3.14 13.73 6.48
CA GLY A 11 -1.94 14.50 6.12
C GLY A 11 -0.99 13.74 5.19
N ARG A 12 -0.10 14.46 4.51
CA ARG A 12 0.99 13.86 3.74
C ARG A 12 1.92 13.11 4.70
N PHE A 13 2.32 11.89 4.36
CA PHE A 13 3.35 11.16 5.09
C PHE A 13 4.73 11.40 4.46
N PRO A 14 5.82 11.28 5.23
CA PRO A 14 7.18 11.42 4.71
C PRO A 14 7.42 10.47 3.53
N GLY A 15 7.89 11.00 2.39
CA GLY A 15 8.17 10.19 1.20
C GLY A 15 6.96 9.89 0.31
N GLN A 16 5.79 10.51 0.55
CA GLN A 16 4.67 10.45 -0.39
C GLN A 16 5.05 11.07 -1.74
N GLN A 17 5.12 10.24 -2.79
CA GLN A 17 5.37 10.68 -4.16
C GLN A 17 4.15 11.37 -4.77
N ASN A 18 4.37 12.18 -5.81
CA ASN A 18 3.29 12.86 -6.52
C ASN A 18 2.38 11.82 -7.21
N PRO A 19 1.06 11.82 -6.93
CA PRO A 19 0.12 10.89 -7.55
C PRO A 19 0.13 10.93 -9.08
N VAL A 20 0.38 12.10 -9.67
CA VAL A 20 0.47 12.28 -11.13
C VAL A 20 1.63 11.47 -11.71
N THR A 21 2.78 11.46 -11.02
CA THR A 21 3.96 10.70 -11.47
C THR A 21 3.73 9.19 -11.38
N LEU A 22 3.11 8.73 -10.29
CA LEU A 22 2.82 7.30 -10.11
C LEU A 22 1.74 6.79 -11.07
N ALA A 23 0.73 7.62 -11.36
CA ALA A 23 -0.29 7.31 -12.35
C ALA A 23 0.34 7.17 -13.75
N ALA A 24 1.25 8.07 -14.14
CA ALA A 24 1.93 7.99 -15.43
C ALA A 24 2.82 6.73 -15.59
N ASP A 25 3.33 6.18 -14.48
CA ASP A 25 4.14 4.96 -14.45
C ASP A 25 3.31 3.66 -14.40
N THR A 26 1.97 3.74 -14.34
CA THR A 26 1.07 2.59 -14.16
C THR A 26 -0.18 2.71 -15.05
N ALA A 27 -1.06 1.71 -15.06
CA ALA A 27 -2.37 1.82 -15.72
C ALA A 27 -3.45 2.51 -14.85
N PHE A 28 -3.07 3.11 -13.73
CA PHE A 28 -4.00 3.79 -12.83
C PHE A 28 -4.26 5.23 -13.26
N TYR A 29 -5.49 5.70 -13.04
CA TYR A 29 -5.80 7.12 -13.04
C TYR A 29 -5.25 7.79 -11.77
N VAL A 30 -5.08 9.12 -11.81
CA VAL A 30 -4.65 9.90 -10.63
C VAL A 30 -5.58 9.66 -9.44
N SER A 31 -6.89 9.54 -9.69
CA SER A 31 -7.90 9.22 -8.66
C SER A 31 -7.69 7.86 -8.00
N ASP A 32 -7.22 6.86 -8.75
CA ASP A 32 -6.96 5.53 -8.19
C ASP A 32 -5.75 5.56 -7.28
N VAL A 33 -4.70 6.29 -7.67
CA VAL A 33 -3.51 6.51 -6.83
C VAL A 33 -3.87 7.26 -5.54
N GLU A 34 -4.78 8.24 -5.61
CA GLU A 34 -5.33 8.92 -4.43
C GLU A 34 -6.10 7.94 -3.53
N ALA A 35 -6.95 7.08 -4.08
CA ALA A 35 -7.65 6.07 -3.31
C ALA A 35 -6.69 5.05 -2.66
N LEU A 36 -5.65 4.61 -3.39
CA LEU A 36 -4.60 3.74 -2.86
C LEU A 36 -3.79 4.40 -1.74
N THR A 37 -3.68 5.73 -1.76
CA THR A 37 -3.05 6.49 -0.68
C THR A 37 -3.77 6.26 0.65
N ASP A 38 -5.10 6.24 0.65
CA ASP A 38 -5.88 6.05 1.88
C ASP A 38 -5.76 4.62 2.42
N VAL A 39 -5.71 3.63 1.53
CA VAL A 39 -5.43 2.23 1.89
C VAL A 39 -4.04 2.11 2.50
N PHE A 40 -3.01 2.66 1.85
CA PHE A 40 -1.63 2.62 2.32
C PHE A 40 -1.48 3.27 3.70
N LYS A 41 -2.08 4.46 3.90
CA LYS A 41 -2.05 5.17 5.18
C LYS A 41 -2.74 4.41 6.30
N THR A 42 -3.77 3.64 6.00
CA THR A 42 -4.41 2.76 6.99
C THR A 42 -3.46 1.66 7.45
N MET A 43 -2.57 1.20 6.56
CA MET A 43 -1.60 0.15 6.89
C MET A 43 -0.35 0.67 7.61
N CYS A 44 0.29 1.71 7.08
CA CYS A 44 1.58 2.23 7.56
C CYS A 44 1.49 3.12 8.81
N ASN A 45 0.31 3.31 9.37
CA ASN A 45 0.11 4.05 10.62
C ASN A 45 -0.43 3.13 11.72
N SER A 46 -0.37 1.81 11.52
CA SER A 46 -0.98 0.84 12.44
C SER A 46 -0.11 0.60 13.68
N ILE A 47 1.20 0.83 13.58
CA ILE A 47 2.13 0.82 14.72
C ILE A 47 2.81 2.19 14.87
N GLU A 48 3.45 2.71 13.82
CA GLU A 48 4.17 3.99 13.86
C GLU A 48 3.97 4.78 12.55
N PRO A 49 3.62 6.09 12.60
CA PRO A 49 3.31 6.87 11.40
C PRO A 49 4.57 7.36 10.68
N ASP A 50 5.32 6.44 10.08
CA ASP A 50 6.64 6.68 9.50
C ASP A 50 6.66 6.66 7.95
N GLY A 51 5.48 6.47 7.33
CA GLY A 51 5.29 6.49 5.88
C GLY A 51 5.76 5.22 5.16
N LYS A 52 5.95 4.11 5.87
CA LYS A 52 6.38 2.82 5.30
C LYS A 52 5.69 1.67 6.04
N ILE A 53 5.34 0.60 5.32
CA ILE A 53 4.71 -0.56 5.96
C ILE A 53 5.80 -1.56 6.33
N ILE A 54 5.95 -1.86 7.61
CA ILE A 54 6.80 -2.95 8.09
C ILE A 54 6.03 -4.28 8.17
N LYS A 55 6.74 -5.40 8.34
CA LYS A 55 6.12 -6.74 8.36
C LYS A 55 5.08 -6.90 9.46
N GLU A 56 5.32 -6.29 10.61
CA GLU A 56 4.47 -6.33 11.78
C GLU A 56 3.15 -5.60 11.52
N GLU A 57 3.19 -4.42 10.89
CA GLU A 57 2.02 -3.65 10.49
C GLU A 57 1.21 -4.37 9.41
N PHE A 58 1.89 -4.94 8.41
CA PHE A 58 1.25 -5.71 7.36
C PHE A 58 0.45 -6.88 7.93
N LYS A 59 1.05 -7.66 8.84
CA LYS A 59 0.37 -8.75 9.55
C LYS A 59 -0.75 -8.24 10.46
N LEU A 60 -0.52 -7.16 11.19
CA LEU A 60 -1.50 -6.57 12.09
C LEU A 60 -2.76 -6.16 11.35
N VAL A 61 -2.65 -5.53 10.18
CA VAL A 61 -3.82 -5.13 9.39
C VAL A 61 -4.60 -6.34 8.89
N LEU A 62 -3.88 -7.33 8.32
CA LEU A 62 -4.47 -8.52 7.71
C LEU A 62 -5.12 -9.47 8.70
N PHE A 63 -4.49 -9.67 9.87
CA PHE A 63 -4.88 -10.72 10.82
C PHE A 63 -5.35 -10.19 12.17
N LYS A 64 -5.24 -8.89 12.42
CA LYS A 64 -5.39 -8.27 13.74
C LYS A 64 -4.41 -8.83 14.78
N ASP A 65 -3.29 -9.37 14.31
CA ASP A 65 -2.21 -9.95 15.12
C ASP A 65 -0.87 -9.75 14.41
N SER A 66 0.03 -8.97 15.02
CA SER A 66 1.35 -8.66 14.46
C SER A 66 2.34 -9.82 14.58
N GLN A 67 2.09 -10.80 15.45
CA GLN A 67 2.96 -11.95 15.71
C GLN A 67 2.56 -13.19 14.91
N ARG A 68 1.37 -13.20 14.30
CA ARG A 68 0.88 -14.32 13.51
C ARG A 68 1.85 -14.72 12.40
N GLN A 69 2.36 -15.95 12.47
CA GLN A 69 3.17 -16.52 11.40
C GLN A 69 2.27 -16.99 10.25
N ASN A 70 2.57 -16.54 9.04
CA ASN A 70 1.83 -16.93 7.85
C ASN A 70 2.71 -16.86 6.60
N LEU A 71 2.84 -17.98 5.87
CA LEU A 71 3.68 -18.08 4.68
C LEU A 71 3.20 -17.18 3.54
N PHE A 72 1.88 -17.05 3.36
CA PHE A 72 1.31 -16.19 2.33
C PHE A 72 1.60 -14.73 2.60
N ALA A 73 1.40 -14.27 3.85
CA ALA A 73 1.72 -12.90 4.22
C ALA A 73 3.20 -12.58 4.01
N TYR A 74 4.09 -13.52 4.31
CA TYR A 74 5.53 -13.36 4.02
C TYR A 74 5.81 -13.21 2.52
N ARG A 75 5.24 -14.11 1.69
CA ARG A 75 5.43 -14.06 0.24
C ARG A 75 4.85 -12.81 -0.39
N ILE A 76 3.63 -12.43 -0.01
CA ILE A 76 2.97 -11.22 -0.50
C ILE A 76 3.75 -9.98 -0.07
N PHE A 77 4.18 -9.89 1.18
CA PHE A 77 5.02 -8.78 1.64
C PHE A 77 6.27 -8.61 0.77
N ASN A 78 6.95 -9.72 0.44
CA ASN A 78 8.14 -9.69 -0.40
C ASN A 78 7.84 -9.26 -1.85
N LEU A 79 6.64 -9.51 -2.38
CA LEU A 79 6.24 -8.96 -3.68
C LEU A 79 6.17 -7.43 -3.64
N PHE A 80 5.70 -6.87 -2.53
CA PHE A 80 5.58 -5.43 -2.33
C PHE A 80 6.90 -4.75 -1.93
N ASP A 81 7.86 -5.46 -1.32
CA ASP A 81 9.18 -4.93 -0.95
C ASP A 81 10.15 -4.98 -2.14
N LEU A 82 9.83 -4.25 -3.22
CA LEU A 82 10.60 -4.24 -4.47
C LEU A 82 12.09 -3.89 -4.27
N LYS A 83 12.39 -3.08 -3.26
CA LYS A 83 13.74 -2.64 -2.91
C LYS A 83 14.46 -3.58 -1.93
N GLN A 84 13.80 -4.63 -1.45
CA GLN A 84 14.31 -5.61 -0.49
C GLN A 84 14.90 -4.96 0.79
N LYS A 85 14.24 -3.92 1.30
CA LYS A 85 14.68 -3.19 2.51
C LYS A 85 13.96 -3.65 3.78
N GLY A 86 13.10 -4.67 3.66
CA GLY A 86 12.21 -5.13 4.71
C GLY A 86 11.04 -4.18 4.98
N LYS A 87 10.76 -3.23 4.07
CA LYS A 87 9.76 -2.17 4.24
C LYS A 87 9.13 -1.83 2.90
N ILE A 88 7.80 -1.71 2.87
CA ILE A 88 7.06 -1.34 1.66
C ILE A 88 6.88 0.18 1.66
N TYR A 89 7.40 0.85 0.64
CA TYR A 89 7.16 2.27 0.42
C TYR A 89 5.94 2.47 -0.47
N PHE A 90 5.30 3.65 -0.39
CA PHE A 90 4.08 3.93 -1.14
C PHE A 90 4.21 3.70 -2.65
N ALA A 91 5.34 4.08 -3.25
CA ALA A 91 5.57 3.84 -4.67
C ALA A 91 5.65 2.34 -5.01
N ASP A 92 6.25 1.53 -4.12
CA ASP A 92 6.34 0.09 -4.32
C ASP A 92 4.94 -0.55 -4.19
N PHE A 93 4.14 -0.05 -3.24
CA PHE A 93 2.74 -0.42 -3.08
C PHE A 93 1.91 -0.19 -4.34
N VAL A 94 1.95 1.02 -4.91
CA VAL A 94 1.20 1.36 -6.14
C VAL A 94 1.67 0.54 -7.34
N LYS A 95 2.98 0.40 -7.54
CA LYS A 95 3.55 -0.33 -8.69
C LYS A 95 3.20 -1.82 -8.69
N VAL A 96 3.13 -2.45 -7.52
CA VAL A 96 2.73 -3.86 -7.42
C VAL A 96 1.21 -4.03 -7.53
N PHE A 97 0.42 -3.09 -6.98
CA PHE A 97 -1.03 -3.12 -7.14
C PHE A 97 -1.48 -2.97 -8.60
N HIS A 98 -0.70 -2.29 -9.43
CA HIS A 98 -0.97 -2.13 -10.85
C HIS A 98 -1.10 -3.48 -11.58
N VAL A 99 -0.42 -4.55 -11.15
CA VAL A 99 -0.53 -5.88 -11.76
C VAL A 99 -1.97 -6.44 -11.71
N PHE A 100 -2.80 -5.96 -10.79
CA PHE A 100 -4.20 -6.36 -10.66
C PHE A 100 -5.18 -5.44 -11.41
N HIS A 101 -4.70 -4.41 -12.11
CA HIS A 101 -5.56 -3.53 -12.90
C HIS A 101 -6.05 -4.25 -14.18
N SER A 102 -7.31 -4.03 -14.55
CA SER A 102 -7.93 -4.71 -15.71
C SER A 102 -7.20 -4.44 -17.02
N ASP A 103 -6.62 -3.25 -17.13
CA ASP A 103 -5.96 -2.77 -18.34
C ASP A 103 -4.46 -3.07 -18.35
N THR A 104 -3.95 -3.77 -17.33
CA THR A 104 -2.55 -4.23 -17.32
C THR A 104 -2.41 -5.39 -18.28
N PRO A 105 -1.52 -5.30 -19.29
CA PRO A 105 -1.25 -6.42 -20.17
C PRO A 105 -0.81 -7.62 -19.35
N VAL A 106 -1.49 -8.76 -19.51
CA VAL A 106 -0.97 -10.03 -19.03
C VAL A 106 0.15 -10.40 -19.99
N GLU A 107 1.39 -10.05 -19.65
CA GLU A 107 2.54 -10.57 -20.37
C GLU A 107 2.53 -12.10 -20.23
N ALA A 108 2.47 -12.79 -21.38
CA ALA A 108 2.46 -14.24 -21.52
C ALA A 108 3.87 -14.83 -21.50
#